data_AF-A0A482W7L8-F1
#
_entry.id   AF-A0A482W7L8-F1
#
_cell.length_a   1.000
_cell.length_b   1.000
_cell.length_c   1.000
_cell.angle_alpha   90.00
_cell.angle_beta   90.00
_cell.angle_gamma   90.00
#
_symmetry.space_group_name_H-M   'P 1'
#
loop_
_entity.id
_entity.type
_entity.pdbx_description
1 polymer ?
#
loop_
_entity_poly.entity_id
_entity_poly.type
_entity_poly.pdbx_seq_one_letter_code
_entity_poly.pdbx_strand_id
1 'polypeptide(L)'
;MEKKEIAKSSFKLSFPRIPAYKSTAEYFKSQVVFRDVQLYAMIKVILRRGYEWDMPRCDPQLYLTSSRRIHDKTEEALAARREFYKGERIKLDQQWKELKEKEEELKQSFIKLNSFIETNEEKRERAKERRCENVKLRTDRAKEIEKLRESIAFMEEAKEELDKEIAEHKFYEAKLSDENGLRILGLNNVVGNLNARYRTASSNAMHWESTVWAIKKKAFQKYQEMNEVRRACWNVYMLMCKRKGEPLKIPESDFEKQLNYIKKTLQELQTVKGEATVVLKKTFSSMKGQTSKVS
;
A
#
# COMPACT_ATOMS: atom_id res chain seq x y z
N MET A 1 34.12 36.98 56.53
CA MET A 1 35.12 37.91 57.09
C MET A 1 35.68 38.75 55.95
N GLU A 2 35.08 39.90 55.69
CA GLU A 2 35.58 40.88 54.72
C GLU A 2 35.88 42.16 55.48
N LYS A 3 37.17 42.51 55.55
CA LYS A 3 37.64 43.74 56.19
C LYS A 3 37.29 44.91 55.26
N LYS A 4 36.34 45.77 55.66
CA LYS A 4 36.16 47.08 55.03
C LYS A 4 37.42 47.91 55.26
N GLU A 5 38.16 48.17 54.20
CA GLU A 5 39.29 49.10 54.20
C GLU A 5 38.77 50.51 54.51
N ILE A 6 39.11 51.01 55.70
CA ILE A 6 38.97 52.43 56.02
C ILE A 6 40.03 53.15 55.19
N ALA A 7 39.60 53.80 54.11
CA ALA A 7 40.46 54.60 53.24
C ALA A 7 41.23 55.62 54.10
N LYS A 8 42.55 55.43 54.22
CA LYS A 8 43.46 56.44 54.75
C LYS A 8 43.48 57.59 53.75
N SER A 9 42.62 58.58 53.96
CA SER A 9 42.73 59.89 53.31
C SER A 9 44.07 60.51 53.73
N SER A 10 45.10 60.27 52.94
CA SER A 10 46.41 60.88 53.13
C SER A 10 46.33 62.32 52.65
N PHE A 11 46.30 63.26 53.58
CA PHE A 11 46.55 64.66 53.26
C PHE A 11 47.91 64.74 52.56
N LYS A 12 47.92 65.04 51.26
CA LYS A 12 49.12 65.22 50.45
C LYS A 12 49.80 66.51 50.90
N LEU A 13 50.70 66.42 51.86
CA LEU A 13 51.63 67.51 52.20
C LEU A 13 52.54 67.72 50.99
N SER A 14 52.33 68.84 50.28
CA SER A 14 53.19 69.25 49.18
C SER A 14 54.19 70.28 49.70
N PHE A 15 55.48 69.99 49.54
CA PHE A 15 56.54 70.95 49.84
C PHE A 15 56.63 71.97 48.71
N PRO A 16 56.74 73.27 49.02
CA PRO A 16 56.89 74.29 47.99
C PRO A 16 58.18 74.04 47.19
N ARG A 17 58.05 73.96 45.85
CA ARG A 17 59.18 73.79 44.91
C ARG A 17 59.93 75.12 44.72
N ILE A 18 60.49 75.64 45.80
CA ILE A 18 61.26 76.89 45.81
C ILE A 18 62.69 76.54 46.24
N PRO A 19 63.74 77.09 45.59
CA PRO A 19 65.13 76.88 46.01
C PRO A 19 65.35 77.28 47.48
N ALA A 20 66.12 76.46 48.22
CA ALA A 20 66.24 76.55 49.68
C ALA A 20 66.58 77.95 50.21
N TYR A 21 67.42 78.72 49.50
CA TYR A 21 67.83 80.07 49.91
C TYR A 21 66.71 81.12 49.86
N LYS A 22 65.62 80.89 49.11
CA LYS A 22 64.45 81.79 49.07
C LYS A 22 63.45 81.47 50.20
N SER A 23 63.41 80.22 50.64
CA SER A 23 62.56 79.76 51.75
C SER A 23 63.16 80.07 53.12
N THR A 24 64.44 80.44 53.22
CA THR A 24 65.09 80.83 54.48
C THR A 24 64.39 82.03 55.11
N ALA A 25 63.95 83.01 54.32
CA ALA A 25 63.22 84.17 54.84
C ALA A 25 61.88 83.76 55.48
N GLU A 26 61.13 82.82 54.89
CA GLU A 26 59.90 82.29 55.49
C GLU A 26 60.18 81.38 56.69
N TYR A 27 61.26 80.60 56.65
CA TYR A 27 61.71 79.80 57.79
C TYR A 27 62.05 80.69 58.99
N PHE A 28 62.83 81.75 58.80
CA PHE A 28 63.15 82.70 59.87
C PHE A 28 61.92 83.49 60.31
N LYS A 29 61.00 83.86 59.41
CA LYS A 29 59.71 84.44 59.80
C LYS A 29 58.88 83.45 60.63
N SER A 30 58.81 82.18 60.26
CA SER A 30 58.14 81.14 61.04
C SER A 30 58.85 80.90 62.37
N GLN A 31 60.17 81.01 62.44
CA GLN A 31 60.94 80.83 63.67
C GLN A 31 60.81 82.04 64.59
N VAL A 32 60.72 83.25 64.04
CA VAL A 32 60.39 84.49 64.76
C VAL A 32 58.95 84.42 65.24
N VAL A 33 57.98 84.05 64.41
CA VAL A 33 56.57 83.86 64.83
C VAL A 33 56.46 82.74 65.87
N PHE A 34 57.21 81.63 65.74
CA PHE A 34 57.22 80.57 66.73
C PHE A 34 57.88 81.01 68.04
N ARG A 35 58.96 81.79 67.97
CA ARG A 35 59.55 82.45 69.15
C ARG A 35 58.59 83.48 69.74
N ASP A 36 57.88 84.27 68.95
CA ASP A 36 56.91 85.27 69.41
C ASP A 36 55.70 84.60 70.03
N VAL A 37 55.24 83.45 69.51
CA VAL A 37 54.16 82.65 70.10
C VAL A 37 54.64 81.95 71.36
N GLN A 38 55.87 81.42 71.40
CA GLN A 38 56.47 80.85 72.61
C GLN A 38 56.76 81.91 73.68
N LEU A 39 57.20 83.10 73.28
CA LEU A 39 57.51 84.24 74.14
C LEU A 39 56.21 84.89 74.61
N TYR A 40 55.19 85.01 73.76
CA TYR A 40 53.82 85.39 74.17
C TYR A 40 53.20 84.34 75.09
N ALA A 41 53.38 83.04 74.84
CA ALA A 41 52.90 81.98 75.74
C ALA A 41 53.66 81.99 77.09
N MET A 42 54.99 82.14 77.07
CA MET A 42 55.81 82.32 78.28
C MET A 42 55.42 83.59 79.03
N ILE A 43 55.29 84.73 78.36
CA ILE A 43 54.86 86.00 78.94
C ILE A 43 53.44 85.88 79.50
N LYS A 44 52.52 85.20 78.83
CA LYS A 44 51.14 84.97 79.31
C LYS A 44 51.11 84.04 80.53
N VAL A 45 52.00 83.05 80.58
CA VAL A 45 52.19 82.17 81.76
C VAL A 45 52.86 82.92 82.91
N ILE A 46 53.88 83.74 82.64
CA ILE A 46 54.60 84.57 83.62
C ILE A 46 53.68 85.67 84.19
N LEU A 47 52.91 86.36 83.34
CA LEU A 47 51.90 87.34 83.74
C LEU A 47 50.71 86.69 84.47
N ARG A 48 50.33 85.44 84.16
CA ARG A 48 49.37 84.68 84.97
C ARG A 48 49.92 84.18 86.31
N ARG A 49 51.26 84.15 86.47
CA ARG A 49 51.96 83.76 87.70
C ARG A 49 52.34 84.96 88.58
N GLY A 50 52.07 86.19 88.12
CA GLY A 50 52.01 87.35 89.00
C GLY A 50 50.92 87.13 90.03
N TYR A 51 51.21 87.47 91.28
CA TYR A 51 50.24 87.34 92.37
C TYR A 51 48.94 88.07 92.01
N GLU A 52 47.78 87.52 92.39
CA GLU A 52 46.44 88.08 92.07
C GLU A 52 46.28 89.56 92.52
N TRP A 53 47.14 90.05 93.42
CA TRP A 53 47.17 91.45 93.88
C TRP A 53 47.99 92.41 93.01
N ASP A 54 48.82 91.90 92.09
CA ASP A 54 49.68 92.67 91.17
C ASP A 54 49.13 92.71 89.72
N MET A 55 48.05 91.97 89.44
CA MET A 55 47.21 92.27 88.28
C MET A 55 46.32 93.45 88.63
N PRO A 56 46.21 94.51 87.78
CA PRO A 56 45.27 95.59 88.02
C PRO A 56 43.92 94.96 88.34
N ARG A 57 43.37 95.21 89.55
CA ARG A 57 42.05 94.67 89.92
C ARG A 57 41.11 95.12 88.83
N CYS A 58 40.75 94.20 87.93
CA CYS A 58 39.84 94.49 86.86
C CYS A 58 38.58 95.01 87.54
N ASP A 59 38.18 96.24 87.19
CA ASP A 59 36.86 96.75 87.53
C ASP A 59 35.85 95.60 87.38
N PRO A 60 34.98 95.32 88.37
CA PRO A 60 33.95 94.30 88.25
C PRO A 60 33.22 94.33 86.89
N GLN A 61 33.07 95.52 86.29
CA GLN A 61 32.57 95.69 84.93
C GLN A 61 33.44 95.00 83.85
N LEU A 62 34.76 95.09 83.93
CA LEU A 62 35.71 94.44 83.01
C LEU A 62 35.69 92.91 83.14
N TYR A 63 35.58 92.36 84.36
CA TYR A 63 35.51 90.90 84.56
C TYR A 63 34.20 90.32 84.01
N LEU A 64 33.06 90.97 84.29
CA LEU A 64 31.77 90.61 83.71
C LEU A 64 31.82 90.69 82.18
N THR A 65 32.48 91.72 81.63
CA THR A 65 32.70 91.85 80.18
C THR A 65 33.54 90.71 79.61
N SER A 66 34.61 90.29 80.29
CA SER A 66 35.43 89.16 79.85
C SER A 66 34.71 87.81 79.95
N SER A 67 33.94 87.59 81.01
CA SER A 67 33.16 86.37 81.22
C SER A 67 32.02 86.27 80.21
N ARG A 68 31.34 87.39 79.92
CA ARG A 68 30.33 87.48 78.87
C ARG A 68 30.91 87.14 77.50
N ARG A 69 32.07 87.71 77.14
CA ARG A 69 32.77 87.37 75.89
C ARG A 69 33.16 85.90 75.79
N ILE A 70 33.55 85.27 76.90
CA ILE A 70 33.86 83.82 76.91
C ILE A 70 32.58 83.02 76.73
N HIS A 71 31.51 83.40 77.45
CA HIS A 71 30.20 82.78 77.32
C HIS A 71 29.69 82.88 75.88
N ASP A 72 29.67 84.07 75.28
CA ASP A 72 29.27 84.31 73.90
C ASP A 72 30.09 83.44 72.93
N LYS A 73 31.42 83.39 73.09
CA LYS A 73 32.30 82.53 72.27
C LYS A 73 32.00 81.03 72.44
N THR A 74 31.70 80.59 73.66
CA THR A 74 31.34 79.19 73.92
C THR A 74 29.96 78.86 73.35
N GLU A 75 29.01 79.79 73.41
CA GLU A 75 27.69 79.64 72.82
C GLU A 75 27.77 79.59 71.29
N GLU A 76 28.56 80.46 70.66
CA GLU A 76 28.84 80.42 69.21
C GLU A 76 29.45 79.07 68.80
N ALA A 77 30.44 78.56 69.55
CA ALA A 77 31.06 77.26 69.27
C ALA A 77 30.07 76.08 69.46
N LEU A 78 29.24 76.14 70.49
CA LEU A 78 28.17 75.15 70.72
C LEU A 78 27.10 75.21 69.62
N ALA A 79 26.73 76.41 69.17
CA ALA A 79 25.79 76.63 68.07
C ALA A 79 26.35 76.06 66.77
N ALA A 80 27.60 76.38 66.41
CA ALA A 80 28.27 75.82 65.24
C ALA A 80 28.35 74.28 65.29
N ARG A 81 28.61 73.70 66.47
CA ARG A 81 28.65 72.25 66.65
C ARG A 81 27.27 71.61 66.50
N ARG A 82 26.22 72.26 67.02
CA ARG A 82 24.83 71.83 66.85
C ARG A 82 24.43 71.86 65.37
N GLU A 83 24.76 72.92 64.64
CA GLU A 83 24.49 73.00 63.19
C GLU A 83 25.25 71.94 62.39
N PHE A 84 26.52 71.67 62.73
CA PHE A 84 27.28 70.59 62.12
C PHE A 84 26.61 69.22 62.32
N TYR A 85 26.20 68.91 63.56
CA TYR A 85 25.53 67.64 63.85
C TYR A 85 24.12 67.54 63.26
N LYS A 86 23.39 68.66 63.13
CA LYS A 86 22.12 68.69 62.38
C LYS A 86 22.36 68.30 60.93
N GLY A 87 23.38 68.88 60.28
CA GLY A 87 23.76 68.52 58.91
C GLY A 87 24.16 67.05 58.76
N GLU A 88 24.94 66.52 59.70
CA GLU A 88 25.37 65.12 59.67
C GLU A 88 24.20 64.16 59.95
N ARG A 89 23.25 64.55 60.81
CA ARG A 89 22.04 63.76 61.05
C ARG A 89 21.19 63.63 59.79
N ILE A 90 21.04 64.71 59.02
CA ILE A 90 20.31 64.69 57.75
C ILE A 90 20.96 63.70 56.76
N LYS A 91 22.29 63.69 56.65
CA LYS A 91 23.00 62.72 55.77
C LYS A 91 22.81 61.28 56.23
N LEU A 92 22.91 61.03 57.54
CA LEU A 92 22.66 59.70 58.09
C LEU A 92 21.22 59.25 57.83
N ASP A 93 20.25 60.14 58.04
CA ASP A 93 18.84 59.82 57.77
C ASP A 93 18.58 59.55 56.28
N GLN A 94 19.29 60.23 55.37
CA GLN A 94 19.27 59.92 53.93
C GLN A 94 19.86 58.53 53.64
N GLN A 95 21.04 58.20 54.18
CA GLN A 95 21.64 56.87 54.02
C GLN A 95 20.76 55.77 54.58
N TRP A 96 20.10 56.01 55.72
CA TRP A 96 19.13 55.09 56.31
C TRP A 96 17.91 54.86 55.41
N LYS A 97 17.45 55.88 54.68
CA LYS A 97 16.37 55.72 53.70
C LYS A 97 16.82 54.90 52.50
N GLU A 98 17.98 55.22 51.91
CA GLU A 98 18.53 54.46 50.77
C GLU A 98 18.77 52.98 51.12
N LEU A 99 19.26 52.68 52.33
CA LEU A 99 19.45 51.31 52.77
C LEU A 99 18.12 50.55 52.90
N LYS A 100 17.07 51.22 53.39
CA LYS A 100 15.73 50.62 53.47
C LYS A 100 15.14 50.37 52.09
N GLU A 101 15.32 51.28 51.14
CA GLU A 101 14.88 51.09 49.75
C GLU A 101 15.57 49.89 49.11
N LYS A 102 16.90 49.78 49.24
CA LYS A 102 17.67 48.63 48.74
C LYS A 102 17.29 47.32 49.42
N GLU A 103 16.98 47.35 50.72
CA GLU A 103 16.48 46.17 51.43
C GLU A 103 15.13 45.70 50.85
N GLU A 104 14.23 46.63 50.56
CA GLU A 104 12.92 46.32 49.99
C GLU A 104 13.02 45.81 48.54
N GLU A 105 13.88 46.42 47.72
CA GLU A 105 14.21 45.91 46.38
C GLU A 105 14.75 44.48 46.44
N LEU A 106 15.64 44.20 47.39
CA LEU A 106 16.19 42.86 47.58
C LEU A 106 15.08 41.88 47.99
N LYS A 107 14.19 42.24 48.91
CA LYS A 107 13.03 41.39 49.27
C LYS A 107 12.14 41.11 48.06
N GLN A 108 11.83 42.12 47.25
CA GLN A 108 11.06 41.93 46.02
C GLN A 108 11.79 41.02 45.02
N SER A 109 13.11 41.15 44.91
CA SER A 109 13.92 40.27 44.06
C SER A 109 13.88 38.81 44.53
N PHE A 110 13.91 38.57 45.85
CA PHE A 110 13.78 37.23 46.41
C PHE A 110 12.39 36.63 46.17
N ILE A 111 11.32 37.42 46.29
CA ILE A 111 9.96 36.95 45.99
C ILE A 111 9.85 36.55 44.52
N LYS A 112 10.38 37.38 43.60
CA LYS A 112 10.42 37.06 42.16
C LYS A 112 11.24 35.79 41.91
N LEU A 113 12.40 35.66 42.53
CA LEU A 113 13.25 34.47 42.40
C LEU A 113 12.53 33.21 42.91
N ASN A 114 11.85 33.28 44.05
CA ASN A 114 11.11 32.14 44.60
C ASN A 114 9.98 31.70 43.64
N SER A 115 9.17 32.65 43.16
CA SER A 115 8.11 32.36 42.18
C SER A 115 8.66 31.77 40.87
N PHE A 116 9.86 32.19 40.45
CA PHE A 116 10.55 31.64 39.29
C PHE A 116 11.05 30.22 39.53
N ILE A 117 11.59 29.91 40.71
CA ILE A 117 12.01 28.56 41.09
C ILE A 117 10.82 27.62 41.07
N GLU A 118 9.71 27.99 41.71
CA GLU A 118 8.46 27.22 41.75
C GLU A 118 7.93 26.95 40.33
N THR A 119 7.82 28.00 39.49
CA THR A 119 7.37 27.86 38.10
C THR A 119 8.28 26.93 37.28
N ASN A 120 9.59 26.96 37.51
CA ASN A 120 10.53 26.06 36.82
C ASN A 120 10.46 24.63 37.33
N GLU A 121 10.21 24.42 38.63
CA GLU A 121 9.92 23.10 39.18
C GLU A 121 8.66 22.51 38.57
N GLU A 122 7.56 23.27 38.52
CA GLU A 122 6.32 22.84 37.86
C GLU A 122 6.51 22.51 36.37
N LYS A 123 7.32 23.30 35.65
CA LYS A 123 7.67 23.00 34.25
C LYS A 123 8.47 21.70 34.13
N ARG A 124 9.41 21.46 35.05
CA ARG A 124 10.21 20.22 35.09
C ARG A 124 9.32 19.01 35.39
N GLU A 125 8.43 19.09 36.37
CA GLU A 125 7.51 18.00 36.70
C GLU A 125 6.55 17.68 35.55
N ARG A 126 5.92 18.70 34.95
CA ARG A 126 5.08 18.47 33.74
C ARG A 126 5.86 17.85 32.59
N ALA A 127 7.12 18.23 32.39
CA ALA A 127 7.96 17.62 31.36
C ALA A 127 8.32 16.16 31.70
N LYS A 128 8.54 15.83 32.97
CA LYS A 128 8.79 14.46 33.43
C LYS A 128 7.55 13.59 33.28
N GLU A 129 6.37 14.08 33.66
CA GLU A 129 5.10 13.36 33.51
C GLU A 129 4.82 13.05 32.04
N ARG A 130 4.88 14.05 31.16
CA ARG A 130 4.73 13.85 29.71
C ARG A 130 5.73 12.85 29.17
N ARG A 131 6.98 12.86 29.65
CA ARG A 131 7.98 11.87 29.25
C ARG A 131 7.57 10.47 29.69
N CYS A 132 7.15 10.32 30.95
CA CYS A 132 6.70 9.05 31.50
C CYS A 132 5.50 8.47 30.72
N GLU A 133 4.49 9.29 30.44
CA GLU A 133 3.33 8.92 29.62
C GLU A 133 3.73 8.49 28.21
N ASN A 134 4.58 9.26 27.53
CA ASN A 134 5.07 8.92 26.21
C ASN A 134 5.89 7.61 26.22
N VAL A 135 6.69 7.38 27.26
CA VAL A 135 7.44 6.13 27.42
C VAL A 135 6.48 4.96 27.59
N LYS A 136 5.47 5.07 28.47
CA LYS A 136 4.43 4.04 28.66
C LYS A 136 3.73 3.70 27.34
N LEU A 137 3.25 4.72 26.62
CA LEU A 137 2.58 4.54 25.33
C LEU A 137 3.49 3.85 24.30
N ARG A 138 4.77 4.21 24.26
CA ARG A 138 5.76 3.54 23.38
C ARG A 138 5.97 2.09 23.78
N THR A 139 6.05 1.78 25.07
CA THR A 139 6.21 0.40 25.53
C THR A 139 5.00 -0.45 25.20
N ASP A 140 3.79 0.09 25.30
CA ASP A 140 2.56 -0.66 24.99
C ASP A 140 2.44 -0.90 23.48
N ARG A 141 2.73 0.12 22.66
CA ARG A 141 2.80 -0.05 21.20
C ARG A 141 3.89 -1.04 20.77
N ALA A 142 5.05 -1.04 21.43
CA ALA A 142 6.12 -1.99 21.14
C ALA A 142 5.67 -3.44 21.44
N LYS A 143 4.97 -3.66 22.55
CA LYS A 143 4.40 -4.99 22.86
C LYS A 143 3.34 -5.42 21.85
N GLU A 144 2.50 -4.50 21.38
CA GLU A 144 1.50 -4.78 20.36
C GLU A 144 2.14 -5.13 19.00
N ILE A 145 3.16 -4.37 18.60
CA ILE A 145 3.96 -4.66 17.40
C ILE A 145 4.57 -6.06 17.50
N GLU A 146 5.09 -6.44 18.67
CA GLU A 146 5.70 -7.76 18.84
C GLU A 146 4.68 -8.89 18.71
N LYS A 147 3.49 -8.76 19.32
CA LYS A 147 2.40 -9.73 19.15
C LYS A 147 1.96 -9.85 17.68
N LEU A 148 1.90 -8.73 16.96
CA LEU A 148 1.56 -8.75 15.54
C LEU A 148 2.64 -9.44 14.71
N ARG A 149 3.92 -9.26 15.04
CA ARG A 149 5.04 -9.97 14.40
C ARG A 149 4.97 -11.47 14.63
N GLU A 150 4.71 -11.89 15.86
CA GLU A 150 4.49 -13.30 16.20
C GLU A 150 3.31 -13.88 15.40
N SER A 151 2.20 -13.14 15.29
CA SER A 151 1.05 -13.57 14.49
C SER A 151 1.36 -13.65 13.00
N ILE A 152 2.16 -12.74 12.46
CA ILE A 152 2.60 -12.78 11.06
C ILE A 152 3.48 -14.00 10.83
N ALA A 153 4.47 -14.24 11.69
CA ALA A 153 5.36 -15.38 11.59
C ALA A 153 4.59 -16.72 11.63
N PHE A 154 3.60 -16.83 12.52
CA PHE A 154 2.72 -18.00 12.57
C PHE A 154 1.90 -18.18 11.27
N MET A 155 1.35 -17.11 10.71
CA MET A 155 0.62 -17.17 9.44
C MET A 155 1.54 -17.49 8.25
N GLU A 156 2.78 -17.01 8.26
CA GLU A 156 3.78 -17.33 7.25
C GLU A 156 4.17 -18.81 7.28
N GLU A 157 4.40 -19.38 8.45
CA GLU A 157 4.67 -20.82 8.62
C GLU A 157 3.48 -21.67 8.14
N ALA A 158 2.26 -21.31 8.52
CA ALA A 158 1.05 -22.01 8.06
C ALA A 158 0.86 -21.90 6.54
N LYS A 159 1.19 -20.74 5.95
CA LYS A 159 1.14 -20.54 4.49
C LYS A 159 2.18 -21.41 3.79
N GLU A 160 3.41 -21.47 4.30
CA GLU A 160 4.46 -22.32 3.71
C GLU A 160 4.07 -23.79 3.70
N GLU A 161 3.41 -24.28 4.76
CA GLU A 161 2.93 -25.66 4.81
C GLU A 161 1.83 -25.91 3.78
N LEU A 162 0.85 -25.00 3.67
CA LEU A 162 -0.20 -25.09 2.64
C LEU A 162 0.39 -25.01 1.22
N ASP A 163 1.41 -24.18 0.99
CA ASP A 163 2.06 -24.06 -0.32
C ASP A 163 2.77 -25.37 -0.70
N LYS A 164 3.34 -26.12 0.26
CA LYS A 164 3.89 -27.46 0.02
C LYS A 164 2.79 -28.46 -0.33
N GLU A 165 1.71 -28.53 0.43
CA GLU A 165 0.57 -29.42 0.15
C GLU A 165 -0.02 -29.14 -1.24
N ILE A 166 -0.19 -27.86 -1.59
CA ILE A 166 -0.67 -27.44 -2.92
C ILE A 166 0.32 -27.89 -4.01
N ALA A 167 1.63 -27.78 -3.78
CA ALA A 167 2.63 -28.23 -4.75
C ALA A 167 2.57 -29.75 -4.95
N GLU A 168 2.40 -30.53 -3.89
CA GLU A 168 2.22 -31.97 -3.96
C GLU A 168 0.94 -32.35 -4.72
N HIS A 169 -0.19 -31.73 -4.37
CA HIS A 169 -1.46 -31.97 -5.06
C HIS A 169 -1.38 -31.63 -6.55
N LYS A 170 -0.75 -30.50 -6.92
CA LYS A 170 -0.50 -30.13 -8.33
C LYS A 170 0.36 -31.16 -9.06
N PHE A 171 1.37 -31.70 -8.39
CA PHE A 171 2.22 -32.75 -8.98
C PHE A 171 1.40 -34.02 -9.25
N TYR A 172 0.57 -34.46 -8.29
CA TYR A 172 -0.31 -35.61 -8.47
C TYR A 172 -1.36 -35.39 -9.57
N GLU A 173 -1.97 -34.20 -9.62
CA GLU A 173 -2.92 -33.85 -10.67
C GLU A 173 -2.28 -33.88 -12.06
N ALA A 174 -1.07 -33.33 -12.21
CA ALA A 174 -0.33 -33.37 -13.48
C ALA A 174 -0.06 -34.81 -13.92
N LYS A 175 0.45 -35.65 -13.01
CA LYS A 175 0.70 -37.06 -13.29
C LYS A 175 -0.58 -37.81 -13.69
N LEU A 176 -1.67 -37.61 -12.95
CA LEU A 176 -2.95 -38.24 -13.24
C LEU A 176 -3.53 -37.74 -14.58
N SER A 177 -3.36 -36.46 -14.90
CA SER A 177 -3.76 -35.87 -16.17
C SER A 177 -3.00 -36.49 -17.34
N ASP A 178 -1.69 -36.69 -17.20
CA ASP A 178 -0.85 -37.33 -18.22
C ASP A 178 -1.26 -38.80 -18.45
N GLU A 179 -1.44 -39.56 -17.36
CA GLU A 179 -1.91 -40.96 -17.42
C GLU A 179 -3.29 -41.05 -18.08
N ASN A 180 -4.23 -40.18 -17.69
CA ASN A 180 -5.55 -40.12 -18.31
C ASN A 180 -5.50 -39.69 -19.77
N GLY A 181 -4.64 -38.73 -20.13
CA GLY A 181 -4.41 -38.30 -21.50
C GLY A 181 -3.93 -39.44 -22.38
N LEU A 182 -2.94 -40.22 -21.91
CA LEU A 182 -2.47 -41.42 -22.60
C LEU A 182 -3.57 -42.47 -22.75
N ARG A 183 -4.38 -42.69 -21.70
CA ARG A 183 -5.49 -43.64 -21.74
C ARG A 183 -6.58 -43.20 -22.73
N ILE A 184 -6.94 -41.92 -22.75
CA ILE A 184 -7.90 -41.34 -23.71
C ILE A 184 -7.38 -41.48 -25.13
N LEU A 185 -6.10 -41.20 -25.38
CA LEU A 185 -5.47 -41.41 -26.70
C LEU A 185 -5.54 -42.88 -27.13
N GLY A 186 -5.24 -43.82 -26.23
CA GLY A 186 -5.38 -45.25 -26.48
C GLY A 186 -6.81 -45.66 -26.84
N LEU A 187 -7.80 -45.22 -26.07
CA LEU A 187 -9.21 -45.49 -26.33
C LEU A 187 -9.68 -44.85 -27.65
N ASN A 188 -9.27 -43.63 -27.95
CA ASN A 188 -9.59 -42.95 -29.21
C ASN A 188 -9.04 -43.70 -30.42
N ASN A 189 -7.83 -44.27 -30.33
CA ASN A 189 -7.28 -45.12 -31.39
C ASN A 189 -8.11 -46.39 -31.60
N VAL A 190 -8.55 -47.04 -30.52
CA VAL A 190 -9.42 -48.24 -30.60
C VAL A 190 -10.77 -47.88 -31.22
N VAL A 191 -11.39 -46.80 -30.77
CA VAL A 191 -12.66 -46.29 -31.31
C VAL A 191 -12.51 -45.97 -32.80
N GLY A 192 -11.41 -45.31 -33.20
CA GLY A 192 -11.09 -45.03 -34.60
C GLY A 192 -10.99 -46.30 -35.44
N ASN A 193 -10.29 -47.33 -34.94
CA ASN A 193 -10.15 -48.61 -35.62
C ASN A 193 -11.49 -49.35 -35.78
N LEU A 194 -12.28 -49.42 -34.70
CA LEU A 194 -13.59 -50.05 -34.71
C LEU A 194 -14.55 -49.33 -35.67
N ASN A 195 -14.54 -48.00 -35.67
CA ASN A 195 -15.37 -47.21 -36.58
C ASN A 195 -14.97 -47.43 -38.05
N ALA A 196 -13.67 -47.52 -38.35
CA ALA A 196 -13.20 -47.87 -39.69
C ALA A 196 -13.68 -49.26 -40.12
N ARG A 197 -13.56 -50.27 -39.25
CA ARG A 197 -14.05 -51.64 -39.53
C ARG A 197 -15.57 -51.66 -39.75
N TYR A 198 -16.31 -50.95 -38.90
CA TYR A 198 -17.76 -50.83 -39.02
C TYR A 198 -18.16 -50.20 -40.36
N ARG A 199 -17.51 -49.11 -40.76
CA ARG A 199 -17.75 -48.46 -42.06
C ARG A 199 -17.49 -49.40 -43.22
N THR A 200 -16.39 -50.15 -43.19
CA THR A 200 -16.08 -51.14 -44.24
C THR A 200 -17.13 -52.25 -44.29
N ALA A 201 -17.51 -52.82 -43.15
CA ALA A 201 -18.53 -53.85 -43.07
C ALA A 201 -19.91 -53.34 -43.56
N SER A 202 -20.28 -52.13 -43.16
CA SER A 202 -21.53 -51.48 -43.58
C SER A 202 -21.55 -51.19 -45.09
N SER A 203 -20.44 -50.71 -45.66
CA SER A 203 -20.31 -50.52 -47.10
C SER A 203 -20.44 -51.84 -47.87
N ASN A 204 -19.84 -52.92 -47.35
CA ASN A 204 -19.94 -54.24 -47.96
C ASN A 204 -21.37 -54.79 -47.85
N ALA A 205 -22.04 -54.63 -46.71
CA ALA A 205 -23.43 -55.02 -46.53
C ALA A 205 -24.33 -54.28 -47.52
N MET A 206 -24.18 -52.96 -47.65
CA MET A 206 -24.91 -52.14 -48.62
C MET A 206 -24.69 -52.61 -50.06
N HIS A 207 -23.45 -52.96 -50.41
CA HIS A 207 -23.13 -53.50 -51.74
C HIS A 207 -23.87 -54.82 -52.01
N TRP A 208 -23.84 -55.76 -51.06
CA TRP A 208 -24.52 -57.05 -51.19
C TRP A 208 -26.04 -56.93 -51.17
N GLU A 209 -26.59 -56.01 -50.38
CA GLU A 209 -28.02 -55.71 -50.43
C GLU A 209 -28.44 -55.18 -51.80
N SER A 210 -27.63 -54.31 -52.40
CA SER A 210 -27.86 -53.78 -53.75
C SER A 210 -27.80 -54.87 -54.82
N THR A 211 -26.82 -55.77 -54.76
CA THR A 211 -26.71 -56.89 -55.71
C THR A 211 -27.85 -57.88 -55.55
N VAL A 212 -28.23 -58.23 -54.32
CA VAL A 212 -29.39 -59.09 -54.04
C VAL A 212 -30.68 -58.45 -54.53
N TRP A 213 -30.86 -57.14 -54.32
CA TRP A 213 -32.01 -56.41 -54.86
C TRP A 213 -32.06 -56.47 -56.39
N ALA A 214 -30.91 -56.26 -57.06
CA ALA A 214 -30.81 -56.36 -58.52
C ALA A 214 -31.15 -57.76 -59.04
N ILE A 215 -30.69 -58.81 -58.34
CA ILE A 215 -31.03 -60.21 -58.66
C ILE A 215 -32.53 -60.44 -58.47
N LYS A 216 -33.11 -60.03 -57.33
CA LYS A 216 -34.56 -60.15 -57.07
C LYS A 216 -35.38 -59.46 -58.15
N LYS A 217 -34.99 -58.25 -58.56
CA LYS A 217 -35.63 -57.50 -59.64
C LYS A 217 -35.57 -58.25 -60.98
N LYS A 218 -34.38 -58.76 -61.36
CA LYS A 218 -34.22 -59.56 -62.58
C LYS A 218 -35.03 -60.86 -62.53
N ALA A 219 -35.04 -61.55 -61.39
CA ALA A 219 -35.82 -62.78 -61.21
C ALA A 219 -37.31 -62.52 -61.35
N PHE A 220 -37.82 -61.43 -60.77
CA PHE A 220 -39.21 -61.02 -60.91
C PHE A 220 -39.56 -60.70 -62.38
N GLN A 221 -38.70 -59.97 -63.09
CA GLN A 221 -38.87 -59.70 -64.52
C GLN A 221 -38.95 -61.01 -65.33
N LYS A 222 -38.03 -61.95 -65.08
CA LYS A 222 -38.04 -63.26 -65.77
C LYS A 222 -39.26 -64.10 -65.43
N TYR A 223 -39.72 -64.05 -64.18
CA TYR A 223 -40.96 -64.71 -63.78
C TYR A 223 -42.18 -64.13 -64.49
N GLN A 224 -42.23 -62.79 -64.63
CA GLN A 224 -43.30 -62.11 -65.38
C GLN A 224 -43.28 -62.49 -66.87
N GLU A 225 -42.11 -62.43 -67.53
CA GLU A 225 -41.94 -62.85 -68.93
C GLU A 225 -42.42 -64.31 -69.12
N MET A 226 -42.02 -65.22 -68.23
CA MET A 226 -42.44 -66.62 -68.29
C MET A 226 -43.97 -66.77 -68.17
N ASN A 227 -44.62 -66.00 -67.28
CA ASN A 227 -46.08 -66.01 -67.14
C ASN A 227 -46.79 -65.38 -68.35
N GLU A 228 -46.21 -64.38 -68.99
CA GLU A 228 -46.71 -63.82 -70.26
C GLU A 228 -46.64 -64.85 -71.39
N VAL A 229 -45.52 -65.56 -71.53
CA VAL A 229 -45.37 -66.66 -72.51
C VAL A 229 -46.37 -67.77 -72.23
N ARG A 230 -46.54 -68.20 -70.96
CA ARG A 230 -47.54 -69.21 -70.59
C ARG A 230 -48.95 -68.79 -70.99
N ARG A 231 -49.34 -67.55 -70.72
CA ARG A 231 -50.64 -66.99 -71.15
C ARG A 231 -50.79 -66.95 -72.67
N ALA A 232 -49.74 -66.56 -73.39
CA ALA A 232 -49.75 -66.57 -74.86
C ALA A 232 -49.92 -68.00 -75.42
N CYS A 233 -49.20 -68.99 -74.88
CA CYS A 233 -49.36 -70.39 -75.24
C CYS A 233 -50.79 -70.88 -75.01
N TRP A 234 -51.38 -70.59 -73.84
CA TRP A 234 -52.76 -70.94 -73.54
C TRP A 234 -53.75 -70.32 -74.55
N ASN A 235 -53.58 -69.03 -74.86
CA ASN A 235 -54.42 -68.33 -75.83
C ASN A 235 -54.33 -68.95 -77.23
N VAL A 236 -53.13 -69.29 -77.69
CA VAL A 236 -52.92 -69.95 -78.99
C VAL A 236 -53.51 -71.36 -79.00
N TYR A 237 -53.33 -72.14 -77.94
CA TYR A 237 -53.93 -73.47 -77.79
C TYR A 237 -55.45 -73.38 -77.86
N MET A 238 -56.07 -72.48 -77.09
CA MET A 238 -57.52 -72.25 -77.14
C MET A 238 -58.01 -71.88 -78.54
N LEU A 239 -57.29 -71.02 -79.26
CA LEU A 239 -57.65 -70.62 -80.62
C LEU A 239 -57.55 -71.78 -81.61
N MET A 240 -56.51 -72.62 -81.51
CA MET A 240 -56.34 -73.81 -82.35
C MET A 240 -57.41 -74.87 -82.08
N CYS A 241 -57.75 -75.13 -80.81
CA CYS A 241 -58.85 -76.03 -80.44
C CYS A 241 -60.19 -75.53 -80.97
N LYS A 242 -60.48 -74.22 -80.84
CA LYS A 242 -61.68 -73.59 -81.44
C LYS A 242 -61.73 -73.78 -82.96
N ARG A 243 -60.61 -73.58 -83.67
CA ARG A 243 -60.57 -73.74 -85.14
C ARG A 243 -60.71 -75.18 -85.60
N LYS A 244 -60.21 -76.15 -84.83
CA LYS A 244 -60.37 -77.59 -85.10
C LYS A 244 -61.70 -78.18 -84.62
N GLY A 245 -62.46 -77.45 -83.80
CA GLY A 245 -63.71 -77.93 -83.20
C GLY A 245 -63.51 -78.98 -82.09
N GLU A 246 -62.33 -79.02 -81.46
CA GLU A 246 -62.01 -79.98 -80.38
C GLU A 246 -62.26 -79.37 -78.99
N PRO A 247 -62.80 -80.12 -78.01
CA PRO A 247 -62.97 -79.65 -76.65
C PRO A 247 -61.63 -79.46 -75.93
N LEU A 248 -61.57 -78.52 -74.99
CA LEU A 248 -60.37 -78.22 -74.19
C LEU A 248 -60.02 -79.40 -73.26
N LYS A 249 -59.08 -80.26 -73.67
CA LYS A 249 -58.66 -81.45 -72.89
C LYS A 249 -57.49 -81.19 -71.94
N ILE A 250 -56.64 -80.21 -72.24
CA ILE A 250 -55.41 -79.92 -71.50
C ILE A 250 -55.68 -78.77 -70.52
N PRO A 251 -55.31 -78.89 -69.23
CA PRO A 251 -55.50 -77.83 -68.25
C PRO A 251 -54.53 -76.66 -68.47
N GLU A 252 -54.91 -75.46 -68.02
CA GLU A 252 -54.13 -74.22 -68.18
C GLU A 252 -52.71 -74.29 -67.57
N SER A 253 -52.54 -75.07 -66.50
CA SER A 253 -51.25 -75.25 -65.81
C SER A 253 -50.20 -76.03 -66.63
N ASP A 254 -50.63 -76.94 -67.50
CA ASP A 254 -49.73 -77.86 -68.22
C ASP A 254 -49.32 -77.31 -69.60
N PHE A 255 -48.49 -76.26 -69.56
CA PHE A 255 -48.05 -75.52 -70.75
C PHE A 255 -47.19 -76.37 -71.71
N GLU A 256 -46.49 -77.38 -71.22
CA GLU A 256 -45.66 -78.26 -72.06
C GLU A 256 -46.51 -79.10 -73.00
N LYS A 257 -47.59 -79.71 -72.48
CA LYS A 257 -48.55 -80.45 -73.31
C LYS A 257 -49.29 -79.53 -74.27
N GLN A 258 -49.64 -78.32 -73.85
CA GLN A 258 -50.24 -77.31 -74.75
C GLN A 258 -49.28 -76.94 -75.89
N LEU A 259 -48.00 -76.70 -75.61
CA LEU A 259 -46.99 -76.36 -76.61
C LEU A 259 -46.76 -77.52 -77.60
N ASN A 260 -46.71 -78.75 -77.11
CA ASN A 260 -46.59 -79.94 -77.96
C ASN A 260 -47.81 -80.11 -78.89
N TYR A 261 -49.02 -79.81 -78.40
CA TYR A 261 -50.21 -79.78 -79.23
C TYR A 261 -50.15 -78.66 -80.28
N ILE A 262 -49.78 -77.44 -79.89
CA ILE A 262 -49.60 -76.31 -80.83
C ILE A 262 -48.56 -76.67 -81.90
N LYS A 263 -47.43 -77.27 -81.52
CA LYS A 263 -46.39 -77.72 -82.45
C LYS A 263 -46.91 -78.77 -83.43
N LYS A 264 -47.59 -79.81 -82.94
CA LYS A 264 -48.15 -80.87 -83.78
C LYS A 264 -49.20 -80.32 -84.76
N THR A 265 -50.11 -79.46 -84.28
CA THR A 265 -51.13 -78.84 -85.13
C THR A 265 -50.54 -77.88 -86.17
N LEU A 266 -49.48 -77.13 -85.84
CA LEU A 266 -48.76 -76.31 -86.81
C LEU A 266 -48.05 -77.16 -87.87
N GLN A 267 -47.45 -78.29 -87.48
CA GLN A 267 -46.83 -79.23 -88.43
C GLN A 267 -47.87 -79.84 -89.38
N GLU A 268 -49.03 -80.24 -88.87
CA GLU A 268 -50.16 -80.71 -89.68
C GLU A 268 -50.65 -79.62 -90.66
N LEU A 269 -50.74 -78.36 -90.23
CA LEU A 269 -51.07 -77.27 -91.16
C LEU A 269 -49.97 -77.06 -92.21
N GLN A 270 -48.70 -77.23 -91.85
CA GLN A 270 -47.59 -77.13 -92.80
C GLN A 270 -47.62 -78.28 -93.82
N THR A 271 -47.94 -79.50 -93.41
CA THR A 271 -48.10 -80.63 -94.33
C THR A 271 -49.31 -80.42 -95.24
N VAL A 272 -50.46 -80.00 -94.69
CA VAL A 272 -51.66 -79.66 -95.49
C VAL A 272 -51.38 -78.50 -96.46
N LYS A 273 -50.66 -77.46 -96.03
CA LYS A 273 -50.23 -76.38 -96.93
C LYS A 273 -49.28 -76.89 -98.00
N GLY A 274 -48.32 -77.74 -97.64
CA GLY A 274 -47.40 -78.39 -98.57
C GLY A 274 -48.16 -79.20 -99.63
N GLU A 275 -49.06 -80.07 -99.20
CA GLU A 275 -49.95 -80.85 -100.07
C GLU A 275 -50.83 -79.96 -100.95
N ALA A 276 -51.44 -78.91 -100.39
CA ALA A 276 -52.23 -77.95 -101.15
C ALA A 276 -51.39 -77.21 -102.21
N THR A 277 -50.14 -76.85 -101.91
CA THR A 277 -49.22 -76.25 -102.90
C THR A 277 -48.78 -77.23 -103.98
N VAL A 278 -48.61 -78.51 -103.64
CA VAL A 278 -48.32 -79.58 -104.60
C VAL A 278 -49.53 -79.86 -105.49
N VAL A 279 -50.74 -79.85 -104.93
CA VAL A 279 -52.02 -79.97 -105.66
C VAL A 279 -52.22 -78.77 -106.56
N LEU A 280 -52.01 -77.53 -106.08
CA LEU A 280 -52.04 -76.31 -106.89
C LEU A 280 -51.04 -76.35 -108.05
N LYS A 281 -49.82 -76.86 -107.82
CA LYS A 281 -48.83 -77.05 -108.89
C LYS A 281 -49.26 -78.14 -109.88
N LYS A 282 -49.87 -79.24 -109.43
CA LYS A 282 -50.40 -80.31 -110.30
C LYS A 282 -51.61 -79.84 -111.12
N THR A 283 -52.54 -79.06 -110.55
CA THR A 283 -53.68 -78.51 -111.29
C THR A 283 -53.24 -77.43 -112.29
N PHE A 284 -52.23 -76.61 -111.98
CA PHE A 284 -51.59 -75.71 -112.95
C PHE A 284 -50.87 -76.46 -114.10
N SER A 285 -50.23 -77.60 -113.82
CA SER A 285 -49.61 -78.44 -114.86
C SER A 285 -50.64 -79.20 -115.71
N SER A 286 -51.80 -79.59 -115.14
CA SER A 286 -52.90 -80.22 -115.89
C SER A 286 -53.67 -79.22 -116.77
N MET A 287 -53.83 -77.97 -116.32
CA MET A 287 -54.43 -76.88 -117.13
C MET A 287 -53.54 -76.43 -118.31
N LYS A 288 -52.22 -76.67 -118.28
CA LYS A 288 -51.32 -76.42 -119.42
C LYS A 288 -51.34 -77.53 -120.49
N GLY A 289 -51.90 -78.71 -120.22
CA GLY A 289 -51.93 -79.85 -121.14
C GLY A 289 -53.20 -80.00 -121.98
N GLN A 290 -54.25 -79.21 -121.73
CA GLN A 290 -55.54 -79.30 -122.44
C GLN A 290 -55.76 -78.18 -123.49
N THR A 291 -54.75 -77.36 -123.77
CA THR A 291 -54.81 -76.26 -124.76
C THR A 291 -54.01 -76.50 -126.05
N SER A 292 -53.59 -77.73 -126.34
CA SER A 292 -52.83 -78.07 -127.57
C SER A 292 -53.44 -79.23 -128.38
N LYS A 293 -54.77 -79.26 -128.51
CA LYS A 293 -55.51 -80.11 -129.48
C LYS A 293 -56.70 -79.34 -130.09
N VAL A 294 -56.42 -78.19 -130.69
CA VAL A 294 -57.18 -77.64 -131.84
C VAL A 294 -56.16 -76.79 -132.62
N SER A 295 -56.11 -77.02 -133.93
CA SER A 295 -55.15 -76.52 -134.94
C SER A 295 -53.92 -77.39 -135.16
#